data_AF-T1BC91-F1
#
_entry.id   AF-T1BC91-F1
#
_cell.length_a   1.000
_cell.length_b   1.000
_cell.length_c   1.000
_cell.angle_alpha   90.00
_cell.angle_beta   90.00
_cell.angle_gamma   90.00
#
_symmetry.space_group_name_H-M   'P 1'
#
loop_
_entity.id
_entity.type
_entity.pdbx_description
1 polymer ?
#
loop_
_entity_poly.entity_id
_entity_poly.type
_entity_poly.pdbx_seq_one_letter_code
_entity_poly.pdbx_strand_id
1 'polypeptide(L)'
;MTTRTFVPEASKQRAPKAKFAIPDGWVARGFSFEVEWPEEKEAASLIRSQFGGRRYAYNWGLGQVKADMDAHKIDPAHKSVQWNLYALRKRWNAQKAAIAPWWAENSKEAYSTGIADLSRSSAGGACLDHG
;
A
#
# COMPACT_ATOMS: atom_id res chain seq x y z
N MET A 1 13.94 -31.05 30.39
CA MET A 1 13.78 -30.11 29.26
C MET A 1 12.76 -30.74 28.31
N THR A 2 11.50 -30.32 28.37
CA THR A 2 10.42 -30.92 27.57
C THR A 2 10.16 -30.03 26.37
N THR A 3 10.55 -30.50 25.19
CA THR A 3 10.34 -29.81 23.91
C THR A 3 8.86 -29.80 23.58
N ARG A 4 8.25 -28.61 23.60
CA ARG A 4 6.86 -28.41 23.15
C ARG A 4 6.85 -28.41 21.62
N THR A 5 6.39 -29.52 21.04
CA THR A 5 6.15 -29.64 19.61
C THR A 5 5.08 -28.64 19.18
N PHE A 6 5.42 -27.71 18.27
CA PHE A 6 4.46 -26.82 17.65
C PHE A 6 3.76 -27.57 16.53
N VAL A 7 2.46 -27.85 16.71
CA VAL A 7 1.60 -28.39 15.65
C VAL A 7 0.98 -27.20 14.92
N PRO A 8 1.24 -26.99 13.62
CA PRO A 8 0.62 -25.90 12.89
C PRO A 8 -0.86 -26.21 12.70
N GLU A 9 -1.72 -25.35 13.24
CA GLU A 9 -3.16 -25.42 13.02
C GLU A 9 -3.46 -25.13 11.54
N ALA A 10 -4.26 -26.00 10.92
CA ALA A 10 -4.65 -25.85 9.53
C ALA A 10 -5.26 -24.45 9.30
N SER A 11 -4.74 -23.72 8.33
CA SER A 11 -5.26 -22.40 7.97
C SER A 11 -6.73 -22.54 7.58
N LYS A 12 -7.64 -21.95 8.36
CA LYS A 12 -9.08 -21.91 8.05
C LYS A 12 -9.28 -21.29 6.66
N GLN A 13 -9.53 -22.13 5.65
CA GLN A 13 -9.92 -21.64 4.34
C GLN A 13 -11.24 -20.90 4.50
N ARG A 14 -11.24 -19.62 4.09
CA ARG A 14 -12.44 -18.78 4.15
C ARG A 14 -13.45 -19.38 3.19
N ALA A 15 -14.64 -19.72 3.69
CA ALA A 15 -15.73 -20.21 2.84
C ALA A 15 -15.94 -19.25 1.65
N PRO A 16 -16.24 -19.75 0.44
CA PRO A 16 -16.48 -18.92 -0.72
C PRO A 16 -17.56 -17.89 -0.38
N LYS A 17 -17.29 -16.60 -0.62
CA LYS A 17 -18.27 -15.54 -0.38
C LYS A 17 -19.49 -15.83 -1.25
N ALA A 18 -20.63 -16.11 -0.63
CA ALA A 18 -21.92 -16.07 -1.30
C ALA A 18 -22.05 -14.72 -2.03
N LYS A 19 -22.56 -14.74 -3.28
CA LYS A 19 -22.87 -13.49 -3.99
C LYS A 19 -23.88 -12.71 -3.15
N PHE A 20 -23.67 -11.40 -3.01
CA PHE A 20 -24.60 -10.53 -2.30
C PHE A 20 -25.96 -10.59 -3.00
N ALA A 21 -26.99 -11.03 -2.28
CA ALA A 21 -28.37 -10.97 -2.71
C ALA A 21 -29.04 -9.76 -2.04
N ILE A 22 -29.78 -8.99 -2.82
CA ILE A 22 -30.59 -7.89 -2.29
C ILE A 22 -31.77 -8.54 -1.54
N PRO A 23 -32.01 -8.19 -0.26
CA PRO A 23 -33.13 -8.76 0.50
C PRO A 23 -34.48 -8.49 -0.18
N ASP A 24 -35.44 -9.39 0.04
CA ASP A 24 -36.79 -9.22 -0.48
C ASP A 24 -37.40 -7.89 0.00
N GLY A 25 -38.01 -7.15 -0.94
CA GLY A 25 -38.55 -5.82 -0.70
C GLY A 25 -37.54 -4.67 -0.79
N TRP A 26 -36.25 -4.95 -1.04
CA TRP A 26 -35.23 -3.93 -1.27
C TRP A 26 -34.93 -3.78 -2.77
N VAL A 27 -34.56 -2.56 -3.18
CA VAL A 27 -34.12 -2.27 -4.55
C VAL A 27 -32.75 -1.59 -4.49
N ALA A 28 -31.72 -2.19 -5.09
CA ALA A 28 -30.44 -1.52 -5.25
C ALA A 28 -30.53 -0.50 -6.39
N ARG A 29 -30.08 0.74 -6.12
CA ARG A 29 -29.97 1.80 -7.11
C ARG A 29 -28.55 2.34 -7.15
N GLY A 30 -28.02 2.55 -8.35
CA GLY A 30 -26.78 3.28 -8.57
C GLY A 30 -27.08 4.71 -8.99
N PHE A 31 -26.32 5.66 -8.47
CA PHE A 31 -26.37 7.07 -8.88
C PHE A 31 -24.99 7.48 -9.36
N SER A 32 -24.95 8.29 -10.42
CA SER A 32 -23.73 8.92 -10.92
C SER A 32 -23.84 10.41 -10.66
N PHE A 33 -22.79 10.97 -10.09
CA PHE A 33 -22.68 12.39 -9.81
C PHE A 33 -21.38 12.90 -10.43
N GLU A 34 -21.41 14.13 -10.94
CA GLU A 34 -20.19 14.86 -11.26
C GLU A 34 -19.66 15.50 -9.97
N VAL A 35 -18.37 15.38 -9.75
CA VAL A 35 -17.71 15.98 -8.59
C VAL A 35 -17.21 17.35 -9.01
N GLU A 36 -17.86 18.40 -8.54
CA GLU A 36 -17.33 19.76 -8.63
C GLU A 36 -16.22 19.97 -7.61
N TRP A 37 -15.25 20.81 -7.97
CA TRP A 37 -14.20 21.20 -7.03
C TRP A 37 -14.79 22.13 -5.97
N PRO A 38 -14.55 21.90 -4.66
CA PRO A 38 -15.13 22.75 -3.62
C PRO A 38 -14.57 24.17 -3.68
N GLU A 39 -15.47 25.16 -3.59
CA GLU A 39 -15.10 26.58 -3.44
C GLU A 39 -14.53 26.88 -2.06
N GLU A 40 -15.02 26.16 -1.05
CA GLU A 40 -14.59 26.28 0.33
C GLU A 40 -13.14 25.79 0.49
N LYS A 41 -12.30 26.64 1.09
CA LYS A 41 -10.85 26.46 1.09
C LYS A 41 -10.40 25.28 1.92
N GLU A 42 -11.04 25.01 3.05
CA GLU A 42 -10.70 23.89 3.92
C GLU A 42 -11.03 22.55 3.25
N ALA A 43 -12.20 22.42 2.63
CA ALA A 43 -12.59 21.25 1.84
C ALA A 43 -11.60 21.02 0.68
N ALA A 44 -11.23 22.08 -0.06
CA ALA A 44 -10.20 21.99 -1.10
C ALA A 44 -8.83 21.57 -0.54
N SER A 45 -8.47 22.05 0.66
CA SER A 45 -7.23 21.69 1.35
C SER A 45 -7.21 20.21 1.73
N LEU A 46 -8.32 19.67 2.26
CA LEU A 46 -8.48 18.26 2.61
C LEU A 46 -8.36 17.34 1.39
N ILE A 47 -8.86 17.76 0.22
CA ILE A 47 -8.67 16.97 -1.02
C ILE A 47 -7.21 17.00 -1.45
N ARG A 48 -6.56 18.17 -1.40
CA ARG A 48 -5.13 18.32 -1.73
C ARG A 48 -4.24 17.51 -0.79
N SER A 49 -4.57 17.43 0.50
CA SER A 49 -3.79 16.64 1.45
C SER A 49 -3.79 15.15 1.11
N GLN A 50 -4.89 14.60 0.57
CA GLN A 50 -4.92 13.21 0.08
C GLN A 50 -3.93 13.00 -1.08
N PHE A 51 -3.90 13.93 -2.05
CA PHE A 51 -2.91 13.87 -3.14
C PHE A 51 -1.48 14.05 -2.63
N GLY A 52 -1.29 14.90 -1.62
CA GLY A 52 -0.03 15.05 -0.90
C GLY A 52 0.41 13.74 -0.25
N GLY A 53 -0.49 13.06 0.46
CA GLY A 53 -0.24 11.76 1.08
C GLY A 53 0.16 10.68 0.07
N ARG A 54 -0.53 10.62 -1.09
CA ARG A 54 -0.15 9.72 -2.20
C ARG A 54 1.27 10.00 -2.69
N ARG A 55 1.58 11.27 -2.98
CA ARG A 55 2.91 11.67 -3.48
C ARG A 55 4.01 11.41 -2.45
N TYR A 56 3.72 11.67 -1.18
CA TYR A 56 4.65 11.43 -0.09
C TYR A 56 5.01 9.94 0.03
N ALA A 57 4.00 9.05 0.05
CA ALA A 57 4.25 7.61 0.12
C ALA A 57 5.03 7.07 -1.10
N TYR A 58 4.73 7.58 -2.30
CA TYR A 58 5.49 7.25 -3.51
C TYR A 58 6.97 7.67 -3.37
N ASN A 59 7.23 8.92 -3.01
CA ASN A 59 8.58 9.47 -2.91
C ASN A 59 9.40 8.79 -1.79
N TRP A 60 8.77 8.53 -0.64
CA TRP A 60 9.39 7.76 0.43
C TRP A 60 9.80 6.37 -0.07
N GLY A 61 8.87 5.66 -0.73
CA GLY A 61 9.17 4.32 -1.27
C GLY A 61 10.29 4.34 -2.30
N LEU A 62 10.29 5.34 -3.19
CA LEU A 62 11.37 5.53 -4.18
C LEU A 62 12.72 5.77 -3.50
N GLY A 63 12.75 6.54 -2.42
CA GLY A 63 13.94 6.74 -1.59
C GLY A 63 14.47 5.42 -1.02
N GLN A 64 13.58 4.56 -0.51
CA GLN A 64 13.97 3.24 0.02
C GLN A 64 14.55 2.33 -1.06
N VAL A 65 13.97 2.32 -2.27
CA VAL A 65 14.48 1.53 -3.40
C VAL A 65 15.86 2.03 -3.81
N LYS A 66 16.04 3.34 -3.94
CA LYS A 66 17.34 3.93 -4.31
C LYS A 66 18.43 3.62 -3.28
N ALA A 67 18.13 3.79 -1.99
CA ALA A 67 19.07 3.48 -0.92
C ALA A 67 19.51 2.01 -0.93
N ASP A 68 18.61 1.10 -1.27
CA ASP A 68 18.91 -0.33 -1.38
C ASP A 68 19.75 -0.66 -2.62
N MET A 69 19.47 -0.03 -3.76
CA MET A 69 20.33 -0.13 -4.94
C MET A 69 21.73 0.42 -4.68
N ASP A 70 21.84 1.52 -3.96
CA ASP A 70 23.14 2.10 -3.60
C ASP A 70 23.90 1.22 -2.60
N ALA A 71 23.21 0.62 -1.63
CA ALA A 71 23.81 -0.39 -0.74
C ALA A 71 24.35 -1.60 -1.53
N HIS A 72 23.61 -2.08 -2.53
CA HIS A 72 24.07 -3.18 -3.40
C HIS A 72 25.28 -2.81 -4.25
N LYS A 73 25.41 -1.56 -4.70
CA LYS A 73 26.62 -1.10 -5.42
C LYS A 73 27.85 -1.08 -4.52
N ILE A 74 27.68 -0.78 -3.24
CA ILE A 74 28.77 -0.73 -2.26
C ILE A 74 29.17 -2.14 -1.81
N ASP A 75 28.18 -2.98 -1.55
CA ASP A 75 28.34 -4.37 -1.14
C ASP A 75 27.52 -5.29 -2.05
N PRO A 76 28.17 -5.98 -3.03
CA PRO A 76 27.47 -6.93 -3.89
C PRO A 76 26.81 -8.09 -3.14
N ALA A 77 27.21 -8.37 -1.89
CA ALA A 77 26.56 -9.37 -1.04
C ALA A 77 25.31 -8.85 -0.31
N HIS A 78 25.02 -7.53 -0.40
CA HIS A 78 23.82 -6.92 0.16
C HIS A 78 22.57 -7.57 -0.42
N LYS A 79 21.72 -8.10 0.46
CA LYS A 79 20.45 -8.72 0.08
C LYS A 79 19.36 -7.67 -0.04
N SER A 80 19.10 -7.24 -1.26
CA SER A 80 17.97 -6.38 -1.59
C SER A 80 16.63 -6.96 -1.16
N VAL A 81 15.75 -6.09 -0.70
CA VAL A 81 14.36 -6.48 -0.45
C VAL A 81 13.61 -6.53 -1.78
N GLN A 82 12.73 -7.51 -1.92
CA GLN A 82 11.82 -7.58 -3.06
C GLN A 82 10.90 -6.37 -3.05
N TRP A 83 11.08 -5.44 -4.00
CA TRP A 83 10.35 -4.17 -4.10
C TRP A 83 8.96 -4.33 -4.74
N ASN A 84 8.19 -5.31 -4.27
CA ASN A 84 6.80 -5.51 -4.66
C ASN A 84 5.83 -4.76 -3.73
N LEU A 85 4.58 -4.61 -4.17
CA LEU A 85 3.52 -3.91 -3.45
C LEU A 85 3.36 -4.38 -1.99
N TYR A 86 3.42 -5.69 -1.75
CA TYR A 86 3.25 -6.24 -0.41
C TYR A 86 4.40 -5.82 0.51
N ALA A 87 5.64 -5.98 0.07
CA ALA A 87 6.82 -5.63 0.87
C ALA A 87 6.89 -4.13 1.17
N LEU A 88 6.60 -3.29 0.18
CA LEU A 88 6.54 -1.84 0.33
C LEU A 88 5.46 -1.42 1.32
N ARG A 89 4.24 -1.99 1.25
CA ARG A 89 3.17 -1.69 2.20
C ARG A 89 3.51 -2.12 3.62
N LYS A 90 4.16 -3.28 3.78
CA LYS A 90 4.61 -3.76 5.10
C LYS A 90 5.61 -2.78 5.72
N ARG A 91 6.60 -2.32 4.95
CA ARG A 91 7.59 -1.34 5.41
C ARG A 91 6.96 0.02 5.72
N TRP A 92 6.07 0.51 4.86
CA TRP A 92 5.34 1.77 5.09
C TRP A 92 4.56 1.71 6.40
N ASN A 93 3.80 0.64 6.64
CA ASN A 93 3.03 0.49 7.87
C ASN A 93 3.89 0.46 9.13
N ALA A 94 5.13 -0.04 9.06
CA ALA A 94 6.05 -0.04 10.19
C ALA A 94 6.64 1.35 10.49
N GLN A 95 6.80 2.21 9.48
CA GLN A 95 7.49 3.50 9.62
C GLN A 95 6.57 4.72 9.62
N LYS A 96 5.37 4.62 9.02
CA LYS A 96 4.48 5.77 8.75
C LYS A 96 4.21 6.64 9.96
N ALA A 97 4.09 6.05 11.15
CA ALA A 97 3.85 6.80 12.38
C ALA A 97 5.01 7.75 12.73
N ALA A 98 6.24 7.37 12.39
CA ALA A 98 7.44 8.19 12.64
C ALA A 98 7.69 9.22 11.52
N ILE A 99 7.55 8.81 10.26
CA ILE A 99 7.89 9.68 9.10
C ILE A 99 6.75 10.61 8.68
N ALA A 100 5.51 10.22 8.97
CA ALA A 100 4.30 10.96 8.63
C ALA A 100 3.37 10.98 9.85
N PRO A 101 3.66 11.74 10.92
CA PRO A 101 2.84 11.76 12.13
C PRO A 101 1.38 12.19 11.86
N TRP A 102 1.16 12.98 10.80
CA TRP A 102 -0.14 13.38 10.26
C TRP A 102 -0.86 12.26 9.47
N TRP A 103 -0.33 11.04 9.42
CA TRP A 103 -0.81 10.03 8.47
C TRP A 103 -2.31 9.72 8.61
N ALA A 104 -2.85 9.84 9.83
CA ALA A 104 -4.24 9.56 10.17
C ALA A 104 -5.23 10.59 9.61
N GLU A 105 -4.77 11.78 9.20
CA GLU A 105 -5.60 12.81 8.58
C GLU A 105 -5.98 12.47 7.13
N ASN A 106 -5.22 11.58 6.47
CA ASN A 106 -5.55 11.12 5.13
C ASN A 106 -6.06 9.67 5.13
N SER A 107 -6.83 9.33 4.10
CA SER A 107 -7.26 7.96 3.86
C SER A 107 -6.04 7.04 3.69
N LYS A 108 -6.13 5.83 4.24
CA LYS A 108 -5.15 4.77 4.00
C LYS A 108 -4.95 4.50 2.50
N GLU A 109 -5.97 4.75 1.68
CA GLU A 109 -5.94 4.50 0.24
C GLU A 109 -5.08 5.50 -0.51
N ALA A 110 -4.88 6.72 0.02
CA ALA A 110 -3.94 7.69 -0.57
C ALA A 110 -2.52 7.09 -0.61
N TYR A 111 -2.06 6.58 0.54
CA TYR A 111 -0.74 5.95 0.65
C TYR A 111 -0.66 4.62 -0.10
N SER A 112 -1.70 3.79 0.01
CA SER A 112 -1.78 2.50 -0.70
C SER A 112 -1.65 2.69 -2.22
N THR A 113 -2.30 3.71 -2.76
CA THR A 113 -2.23 4.05 -4.19
C THR A 113 -0.82 4.52 -4.58
N GLY A 114 -0.21 5.41 -3.81
CA GLY A 114 1.15 5.89 -4.08
C GLY A 114 2.18 4.76 -4.09
N ILE A 115 2.05 3.82 -3.16
CA ILE A 115 2.91 2.62 -3.11
C ILE A 115 2.64 1.68 -4.28
N ALA A 116 1.37 1.51 -4.69
CA ALA A 116 1.00 0.70 -5.84
C ALA A 116 1.54 1.29 -7.16
N ASP A 117 1.51 2.62 -7.30
CA ASP A 117 2.10 3.30 -8.45
C ASP A 117 3.60 3.05 -8.53
N LEU A 118 4.31 3.16 -7.39
CA LEU A 118 5.74 2.85 -7.33
C LEU A 118 6.00 1.40 -7.71
N SER A 119 5.28 0.45 -7.12
CA SER A 119 5.48 -0.97 -7.41
C SER A 119 5.24 -1.30 -8.89
N ARG A 120 4.35 -0.58 -9.58
CA ARG A 120 4.11 -0.74 -11.02
C ARG A 120 5.21 -0.08 -11.86
N SER A 121 5.68 1.10 -11.46
CA SER A 121 6.75 1.80 -12.20
C SER A 121 8.11 1.12 -12.02
N SER A 122 8.38 0.55 -10.85
CA SER A 122 9.61 -0.20 -10.57
C SER A 122 9.63 -1.59 -11.19
N ALA A 123 8.45 -2.18 -11.46
CA ALA A 123 8.34 -3.46 -12.17
C ALA A 123 8.69 -3.36 -13.67
N GLY A 124 8.92 -2.16 -14.20
CA GLY A 124 9.30 -1.90 -15.60
C GLY A 124 10.80 -1.77 -15.87
N GLY A 125 11.68 -2.14 -14.92
CA GLY A 125 13.12 -2.06 -15.12
C GLY A 125 13.83 -3.28 -14.54
N ALA A 126 14.20 -4.20 -15.43
CA ALA A 126 14.94 -5.43 -15.19
C ALA A 126 14.13 -6.59 -14.56
N CYS A 127 13.64 -7.47 -15.45
CA CYS A 127 14.02 -8.87 -15.36
C CYS A 127 15.52 -8.94 -15.02
N LEU A 128 15.88 -9.08 -13.75
CA LEU A 128 17.14 -9.65 -13.36
C LEU A 128 16.91 -11.15 -13.28
N ASP A 129 17.04 -11.79 -14.44
CA ASP A 129 17.57 -13.15 -14.50
C ASP A 129 18.91 -13.13 -13.75
N HIS A 130 18.88 -13.61 -12.52
CA HIS A 130 20.06 -14.22 -11.92
C HIS A 130 19.76 -15.71 -11.86
N GLY A 131 20.49 -16.46 -12.69
CA GLY A 131 20.65 -17.90 -12.55
C GLY A 131 21.33 -18.29 -11.24
#